data_AF-A0A3D1CFH9-F1
#
_entry.id   AF-A0A3D1CFH9-F1
#
_cell.length_a   1.000
_cell.length_b   1.000
_cell.length_c   1.000
_cell.angle_alpha   90.00
_cell.angle_beta   90.00
_cell.angle_gamma   90.00
#
_symmetry.space_group_name_H-M   'P 1'
#
loop_
_entity.id
_entity.type
_entity.pdbx_description
1 polymer ?
#
loop_
_entity_poly.entity_id
_entity_poly.type
_entity_poly.pdbx_seq_one_letter_code
_entity_poly.pdbx_strand_id
1 'polypeptide(L)'
;VRVRIDGILHETKTAPVVLGGRIAARLKVLSRMNIAERRVPQDGRMRLKISKSKAIDFRVSTCPTLFGEKIVLRILDPTSAQLGIDALGYEEDQKKIFLETMHKPYGMVLVTGPTGSGKTVSLYTALNILNTDDRNISTAEDPAEINLPGINQVNVHPQIGLGFTECLRAFLRQDPDVIMVGEIR
;
A
#
# COMPACT_ATOMS: atom_id res chain seq x y z
N VAL A 1 -3.35 -6.25 23.54
CA VAL A 1 -3.62 -5.76 22.16
C VAL A 1 -3.12 -4.33 22.09
N ARG A 2 -2.37 -4.00 21.04
CA ARG A 2 -1.81 -2.65 20.83
C ARG A 2 -2.28 -2.08 19.50
N VAL A 3 -2.49 -0.77 19.45
CA VAL A 3 -2.83 -0.01 18.24
C VAL A 3 -1.70 0.99 17.98
N ARG A 4 -1.34 1.20 16.73
CA ARG A 4 -0.38 2.25 16.35
C ARG A 4 -1.15 3.49 15.92
N ILE A 5 -0.92 4.61 16.59
CA ILE A 5 -1.51 5.92 16.30
C ILE A 5 -0.34 6.89 16.15
N ASP A 6 -0.29 7.61 15.04
CA ASP A 6 0.78 8.58 14.73
C ASP A 6 2.20 8.01 14.91
N GLY A 7 2.38 6.75 14.48
CA GLY A 7 3.65 6.04 14.59
C GLY A 7 3.94 5.40 15.95
N ILE A 8 3.20 5.73 17.01
CA ILE A 8 3.45 5.27 18.38
C ILE A 8 2.50 4.12 18.76
N LEU A 9 3.01 3.11 19.46
CA LEU A 9 2.20 1.97 19.93
C LEU A 9 1.54 2.29 21.27
N HIS A 10 0.21 2.19 21.31
CA HIS A 10 -0.60 2.33 22.51
C HIS A 10 -1.22 1.00 22.88
N GLU A 11 -1.12 0.61 24.14
CA GLU A 11 -1.89 -0.51 24.66
C GLU A 11 -3.35 -0.11 24.81
N THR A 12 -4.26 -0.91 24.27
CA THR A 12 -5.69 -0.58 24.26
C THR A 12 -6.52 -1.54 25.09
N LYS A 13 -6.31 -2.84 24.94
CA LYS A 13 -7.05 -3.88 25.65
C LYS A 13 -6.16 -5.07 25.96
N THR A 14 -6.29 -5.61 27.16
CA THR A 14 -5.82 -6.94 27.51
C THR A 14 -6.97 -7.94 27.32
N ALA A 15 -6.63 -9.15 26.87
CA ALA A 15 -7.58 -10.24 26.72
C ALA A 15 -6.99 -11.49 27.35
N PRO A 16 -7.80 -12.36 27.98
CA PRO A 16 -7.32 -13.64 28.51
C PRO A 16 -6.61 -14.48 27.44
N VAL A 17 -5.45 -15.04 27.77
CA VAL A 17 -4.59 -15.81 26.85
C VAL A 17 -5.35 -16.99 26.20
N VAL A 18 -6.29 -17.59 26.93
CA VAL A 18 -7.14 -18.69 26.45
C VAL A 18 -7.96 -18.30 25.21
N LEU A 19 -8.28 -17.01 25.03
CA LEU A 19 -8.99 -16.51 23.85
C LEU A 19 -8.09 -16.35 22.62
N GLY A 20 -6.76 -16.36 22.78
CA GLY A 20 -5.80 -16.09 21.71
C GLY A 20 -6.00 -16.98 20.49
N GLY A 21 -6.10 -18.30 20.70
CA GLY A 21 -6.33 -19.25 19.60
C GLY A 21 -7.68 -19.06 18.89
N ARG A 22 -8.74 -18.68 19.63
CA ARG A 22 -10.08 -18.43 19.05
C ARG A 22 -10.09 -17.15 18.22
N ILE A 23 -9.45 -16.09 18.72
CA ILE A 23 -9.29 -14.82 18.00
C ILE A 23 -8.47 -15.06 16.72
N ALA A 24 -7.37 -15.81 16.81
CA ALA A 24 -6.54 -16.14 15.66
C ALA A 24 -7.31 -16.91 14.58
N ALA A 25 -8.04 -17.95 14.96
CA ALA A 25 -8.88 -18.71 14.04
C ALA A 25 -9.94 -17.82 13.36
N ARG A 26 -10.61 -16.94 14.11
CA ARG A 26 -11.62 -16.04 13.54
C ARG A 26 -11.01 -15.06 12.52
N LEU A 27 -9.85 -14.48 12.83
CA LEU A 27 -9.16 -13.56 11.92
C LEU A 27 -8.65 -14.27 10.67
N LYS A 28 -8.16 -15.51 10.78
CA LYS A 28 -7.76 -16.34 9.63
C LYS A 28 -8.93 -16.66 8.71
N VAL A 29 -10.09 -17.03 9.26
CA VAL A 29 -11.32 -17.24 8.47
C VAL A 29 -11.69 -15.98 7.69
N LEU A 30 -11.72 -14.83 8.36
CA LEU A 30 -12.09 -13.55 7.74
C LEU A 30 -11.12 -13.10 6.64
N SER A 31 -9.85 -13.52 6.74
CA SER A 31 -8.79 -13.20 5.78
C SER A 31 -8.45 -14.32 4.79
N ARG A 32 -9.27 -15.38 4.74
CA ARG A 32 -9.12 -16.55 3.84
C ARG A 32 -7.77 -17.28 4.00
N MET A 33 -7.25 -17.33 5.22
CA MET A 33 -6.03 -18.06 5.57
C MET A 33 -6.32 -19.49 6.04
N ASN A 34 -5.31 -20.36 6.01
CA ASN A 34 -5.41 -21.72 6.53
C ASN A 34 -5.36 -21.72 8.06
N ILE A 35 -6.47 -22.11 8.69
CA ILE A 35 -6.65 -22.14 10.16
C ILE A 35 -5.85 -23.29 10.80
N ALA A 36 -5.69 -24.40 10.09
CA ALA A 36 -4.99 -25.58 10.56
C ALA A 36 -3.48 -25.36 10.57
N GLU A 37 -2.97 -24.59 9.61
CA GLU A 37 -1.56 -24.23 9.57
C GLU A 37 -1.27 -23.09 10.56
N ARG A 38 -0.32 -23.31 11.45
CA ARG A 38 0.07 -22.38 12.53
C ARG A 38 1.59 -22.27 12.70
N ARG A 39 2.36 -22.96 11.87
CA ARG A 39 3.81 -23.11 11.97
C ARG A 39 4.57 -22.23 10.99
N VAL A 40 3.88 -21.67 10.00
CA VAL A 40 4.45 -20.74 9.02
C VAL A 40 3.68 -19.42 9.04
N PRO A 41 4.34 -18.28 8.73
CA PRO A 41 3.65 -17.02 8.52
C PRO A 41 2.60 -17.12 7.40
N GLN A 42 1.52 -16.36 7.52
CA GLN A 42 0.49 -16.27 6.48
C GLN A 42 0.05 -14.82 6.33
N ASP A 43 -0.17 -14.42 5.08
CA ASP A 43 -0.70 -13.12 4.71
C ASP A 43 -2.05 -13.26 4.00
N GLY A 44 -2.94 -12.32 4.25
CA GLY A 44 -4.30 -12.33 3.74
C GLY A 44 -4.88 -10.94 3.72
N ARG A 45 -6.05 -10.80 3.10
CA ARG A 45 -6.79 -9.54 3.03
C ARG A 45 -8.20 -9.79 3.54
N MET A 46 -8.75 -8.83 4.27
CA MET A 46 -10.17 -8.85 4.65
C MET A 46 -10.79 -7.47 4.44
N ARG A 47 -12.05 -7.45 4.01
CA ARG A 47 -12.83 -6.22 3.89
C ARG A 47 -13.95 -6.24 4.92
N LEU A 48 -13.95 -5.27 5.83
CA LEU A 48 -14.94 -5.16 6.89
C LEU A 48 -15.89 -3.99 6.58
N LYS A 49 -17.18 -4.28 6.44
CA LYS A 49 -18.22 -3.23 6.33
C LYS A 49 -18.49 -2.68 7.73
N ILE A 50 -18.12 -1.43 7.99
CA ILE A 50 -18.35 -0.73 9.26
C ILE A 50 -19.72 -0.07 9.28
N SER A 51 -20.16 0.46 8.13
CA SER A 51 -21.48 1.07 7.96
C SER A 51 -22.04 0.79 6.56
N LYS A 52 -23.24 1.32 6.25
CA LYS A 52 -23.83 1.21 4.91
C LYS A 52 -22.93 1.81 3.81
N SER A 53 -22.19 2.86 4.13
CA SER A 53 -21.33 3.59 3.19
C SER A 53 -19.84 3.37 3.40
N LYS A 54 -19.41 2.83 4.54
CA LYS A 54 -18.00 2.69 4.89
C LYS A 54 -17.58 1.22 4.99
N ALA A 55 -16.68 0.82 4.10
CA ALA A 55 -15.93 -0.42 4.21
C ALA A 55 -14.45 -0.08 4.42
N ILE A 56 -13.79 -0.85 5.28
CA ILE A 56 -12.36 -0.72 5.54
C ILE A 56 -11.69 -2.00 5.06
N ASP A 57 -10.65 -1.84 4.25
CA ASP A 57 -9.81 -2.93 3.80
C ASP A 57 -8.66 -3.12 4.79
N PHE A 58 -8.33 -4.38 5.08
CA PHE A 58 -7.26 -4.74 5.97
C PHE A 58 -6.31 -5.69 5.28
N ARG A 59 -5.01 -5.42 5.41
CA ARG A 59 -3.97 -6.43 5.23
C ARG A 59 -3.73 -7.12 6.56
N VAL A 60 -3.81 -8.44 6.58
CA VAL A 60 -3.71 -9.26 7.78
C VAL A 60 -2.49 -10.13 7.63
N SER A 61 -1.64 -10.13 8.65
CA SER A 61 -0.44 -10.96 8.68
C SER A 61 -0.41 -11.73 10.00
N THR A 62 -0.10 -13.02 9.92
CA THR A 62 0.04 -13.92 11.05
C THR A 62 1.46 -14.46 11.09
N CYS A 63 2.05 -14.58 12.28
CA CYS A 63 3.39 -15.09 12.46
C CYS A 63 3.45 -15.96 13.73
N PRO A 64 3.98 -17.19 13.66
CA PRO A 64 4.17 -18.03 14.83
C PRO A 64 5.16 -17.40 15.82
N THR A 65 4.86 -17.51 17.10
CA THR A 65 5.71 -17.07 18.21
C THR A 65 5.73 -18.13 19.31
N LEU A 66 6.57 -17.95 20.34
CA LEU A 66 6.67 -18.88 21.46
C LEU A 66 5.33 -19.15 22.18
N PHE A 67 4.43 -18.16 22.20
CA PHE A 67 3.17 -18.21 22.95
C PHE A 67 1.92 -18.22 22.05
N GLY A 68 2.07 -18.74 20.83
CA GLY A 68 1.01 -18.80 19.82
C GLY A 68 1.25 -17.83 18.67
N GLU A 69 0.20 -17.41 17.98
CA GLU A 69 0.34 -16.58 16.78
C GLU A 69 0.24 -15.08 17.09
N LYS A 70 1.22 -14.32 16.64
CA LYS A 70 1.13 -12.86 16.56
C LYS A 70 0.36 -12.50 15.30
N ILE A 71 -0.66 -11.66 15.44
CA ILE A 71 -1.46 -11.18 14.32
C ILE A 71 -1.37 -9.66 14.25
N VAL A 72 -1.15 -9.15 13.05
CA VAL A 72 -1.14 -7.72 12.73
C VAL A 72 -2.21 -7.45 11.69
N LEU A 73 -3.08 -6.47 11.99
CA LEU A 73 -4.02 -5.93 11.02
C LEU A 73 -3.55 -4.52 10.66
N ARG A 74 -3.27 -4.30 9.39
CA ARG A 74 -2.98 -2.98 8.83
C ARG A 74 -4.25 -2.45 8.17
N ILE A 75 -4.75 -1.32 8.65
CA ILE A 75 -5.86 -0.60 8.04
C ILE A 75 -5.34 0.00 6.72
N LEU A 76 -6.06 -0.25 5.64
CA LEU A 76 -5.88 0.39 4.36
C LEU A 76 -7.06 1.35 4.15
N ASP A 77 -6.78 2.65 4.11
CA ASP A 77 -7.78 3.66 3.78
C ASP A 77 -7.60 4.10 2.33
N PRO A 78 -8.48 3.66 1.41
CA PRO A 78 -8.38 4.00 -0.01
C PRO A 78 -8.60 5.50 -0.27
N THR A 79 -9.19 6.25 0.68
CA THR A 79 -9.45 7.69 0.48
C THR A 79 -8.17 8.53 0.52
N SER A 80 -7.10 8.02 1.13
CA SER A 80 -5.81 8.71 1.20
C SER A 80 -5.13 8.89 -0.17
N ALA A 81 -5.44 8.07 -1.18
CA ALA A 81 -4.91 8.26 -2.54
C ALA A 81 -5.53 9.45 -3.29
N GLN A 82 -6.69 9.93 -2.86
CA GLN A 82 -7.38 11.06 -3.49
C GLN A 82 -6.94 12.42 -2.93
N LEU A 83 -5.90 12.43 -2.09
CA LEU A 83 -5.35 13.66 -1.55
C LEU A 83 -4.72 14.46 -2.71
N GLY A 84 -5.32 15.62 -2.97
CA GLY A 84 -4.76 16.60 -3.90
C GLY A 84 -3.46 17.21 -3.35
N ILE A 85 -2.75 17.93 -4.22
CA ILE A 85 -1.47 18.57 -3.91
C ILE A 85 -1.53 19.46 -2.64
N ASP A 86 -2.68 20.10 -2.40
CA ASP A 86 -2.89 20.99 -1.25
C ASP A 86 -2.85 20.24 0.09
N ALA A 87 -3.19 18.95 0.09
CA ALA A 87 -3.19 18.15 1.31
C ALA A 87 -1.82 17.56 1.64
N LEU A 88 -0.81 17.73 0.79
CA LEU A 88 0.56 17.26 1.04
C LEU A 88 1.34 18.18 2.00
N GLY A 89 0.85 19.40 2.27
CA GLY A 89 1.48 20.32 3.22
C GLY A 89 2.76 20.98 2.69
N TYR A 90 2.89 21.11 1.37
CA TYR A 90 3.97 21.90 0.77
C TYR A 90 3.75 23.39 1.00
N GLU A 91 4.85 24.11 1.25
CA GLU A 91 4.88 25.56 1.11
C GLU A 91 4.66 25.97 -0.36
N GLU A 92 4.23 27.20 -0.63
CA GLU A 92 3.86 27.65 -1.98
C GLU A 92 5.00 27.51 -3.00
N ASP A 93 6.24 27.80 -2.60
CA ASP A 93 7.42 27.66 -3.44
C ASP A 93 7.74 26.18 -3.74
N GLN A 94 7.64 25.31 -2.74
CA GLN A 94 7.84 23.86 -2.89
C GLN A 94 6.78 23.24 -3.80
N LYS A 95 5.51 23.63 -3.61
CA LYS A 95 4.39 23.21 -4.43
C LYS A 95 4.59 23.62 -5.89
N LYS A 96 5.05 24.85 -6.12
CA LYS A 96 5.37 25.34 -7.47
C LYS A 96 6.47 24.49 -8.11
N ILE A 97 7.58 24.24 -7.40
CA ILE A 97 8.68 23.39 -7.90
C ILE A 97 8.18 21.97 -8.22
N PHE A 98 7.34 21.40 -7.36
CA PHE A 98 6.76 20.08 -7.56
C PHE A 98 5.91 20.04 -8.85
N LEU A 99 4.97 20.98 -8.99
CA LEU A 99 4.09 21.05 -10.17
C LEU A 99 4.87 21.30 -11.46
N GLU A 100 5.83 22.23 -11.46
CA GLU A 100 6.70 22.48 -12.61
C GLU A 100 7.52 21.25 -12.99
N THR A 101 8.01 20.49 -12.00
CA THR A 101 8.79 19.27 -12.23
C THR A 101 7.92 18.16 -12.82
N MET A 102 6.68 17.99 -12.34
CA MET A 102 5.76 16.97 -12.87
C MET A 102 5.38 17.22 -14.34
N HIS A 103 5.33 18.48 -14.78
CA HIS A 103 4.96 18.82 -16.16
C HIS A 103 6.13 18.77 -17.15
N LYS A 104 7.33 18.40 -16.71
CA LYS A 104 8.46 18.18 -17.64
C LYS A 104 8.14 16.99 -18.55
N PRO A 105 8.44 17.08 -19.86
CA PRO A 105 8.07 16.04 -20.83
C PRO A 105 8.79 14.71 -20.58
N TYR A 106 9.97 14.74 -19.95
CA TYR A 106 10.73 13.57 -19.56
C TYR A 106 11.71 13.91 -18.44
N GLY A 107 12.11 12.89 -17.69
CA GLY A 107 13.06 13.01 -16.59
C GLY A 107 12.87 11.90 -15.57
N MET A 108 13.70 11.91 -14.54
CA MET A 108 13.59 11.01 -13.40
C MET A 108 13.37 11.82 -12.13
N VAL A 109 12.33 11.47 -11.38
CA VAL A 109 12.04 12.07 -10.07
C VAL A 109 12.17 10.98 -9.02
N LEU A 110 12.97 11.26 -7.99
CA LEU A 110 13.21 10.34 -6.89
C LEU A 110 12.52 10.87 -5.64
N VAL A 111 11.60 10.08 -5.10
CA VAL A 111 10.96 10.36 -3.81
C VAL A 111 11.63 9.49 -2.74
N THR A 112 12.36 10.12 -1.83
CA THR A 112 13.16 9.42 -0.82
C THR A 112 12.61 9.66 0.59
N GLY A 113 13.00 8.80 1.53
CA GLY A 113 12.58 8.88 2.93
C GLY A 113 12.32 7.51 3.56
N PRO A 114 12.27 7.42 4.89
CA PRO A 114 12.03 6.17 5.61
C PRO A 114 10.60 5.65 5.38
N THR A 115 10.33 4.43 5.83
CA THR A 115 8.96 3.87 5.82
C THR A 115 8.01 4.77 6.61
N GLY A 116 6.85 5.07 6.03
CA GLY A 116 5.83 5.90 6.68
C GLY A 116 6.02 7.42 6.51
N SER A 117 7.00 7.88 5.74
CA SER A 117 7.24 9.32 5.49
C SER A 117 6.34 9.94 4.41
N GLY A 118 5.26 9.28 3.99
CA GLY A 118 4.33 9.80 2.98
C GLY A 118 4.71 9.60 1.50
N LYS A 119 5.82 8.90 1.19
CA LYS A 119 6.30 8.72 -0.21
C LYS A 119 5.22 8.24 -1.19
N THR A 120 4.49 7.18 -0.84
CA THR A 120 3.44 6.61 -1.68
C THR A 120 2.31 7.62 -1.92
N VAL A 121 1.95 8.41 -0.90
CA VAL A 121 0.93 9.46 -1.04
C VAL A 121 1.42 10.52 -2.01
N SER A 122 2.64 11.03 -1.85
CA SER A 122 3.22 12.01 -2.79
C SER A 122 3.29 11.49 -4.23
N LEU A 123 3.71 10.22 -4.42
CA LEU A 123 3.74 9.58 -5.74
C LEU A 123 2.34 9.45 -6.35
N TYR A 124 1.35 9.02 -5.57
CA TYR A 124 -0.01 8.87 -6.07
C TYR A 124 -0.67 10.23 -6.39
N THR A 125 -0.36 11.28 -5.62
CA THR A 125 -0.77 12.64 -5.95
C THR A 125 -0.16 13.11 -7.27
N ALA A 126 1.14 12.88 -7.49
CA ALA A 126 1.78 13.16 -8.79
C ALA A 126 1.10 12.41 -9.94
N LEU A 127 0.87 11.11 -9.76
CA LEU A 127 0.22 10.27 -10.76
C LEU A 127 -1.19 10.77 -11.09
N ASN A 128 -1.99 11.14 -10.10
CA ASN A 128 -3.33 11.69 -10.32
C ASN A 128 -3.31 13.04 -11.07
N ILE A 129 -2.31 13.90 -10.83
CA ILE A 129 -2.13 15.14 -11.60
C ILE A 129 -1.81 14.83 -13.07
N LEU A 130 -1.05 13.77 -13.31
CA LEU A 130 -0.64 13.37 -14.65
C LEU A 130 -1.67 12.49 -15.37
N ASN A 131 -2.66 11.95 -14.66
CA ASN A 131 -3.66 11.00 -15.15
C ASN A 131 -4.70 11.68 -16.05
N THR A 132 -4.33 11.87 -17.31
CA THR A 132 -5.16 12.43 -18.38
C THR A 132 -5.34 11.40 -19.49
N ASP A 133 -6.44 11.48 -20.25
CA ASP A 133 -6.80 10.49 -21.27
C ASP A 133 -5.78 10.34 -22.41
N ASP A 134 -4.89 11.33 -22.57
CA ASP A 134 -3.83 11.40 -23.58
C ASP A 134 -2.49 10.79 -23.12
N ARG A 135 -2.41 10.24 -21.89
CA ARG A 135 -1.17 9.67 -21.34
C ARG A 135 -1.32 8.21 -20.93
N ASN A 136 -0.40 7.38 -21.40
CA ASN A 136 -0.22 6.01 -20.97
C ASN A 136 0.66 5.94 -19.72
N ILE A 137 0.03 5.68 -18.57
CA ILE A 137 0.71 5.58 -17.28
C ILE A 137 0.77 4.12 -16.83
N SER A 138 1.98 3.63 -16.51
CA SER A 138 2.22 2.28 -15.99
C SER A 138 2.98 2.30 -14.66
N THR A 139 2.58 1.46 -13.71
CA THR A 139 3.25 1.35 -12.39
C THR A 139 3.67 -0.08 -12.08
N ALA A 140 4.82 -0.24 -11.42
CA ALA A 140 5.24 -1.51 -10.80
C ALA A 140 5.36 -1.31 -9.29
N GLU A 141 4.65 -2.13 -8.50
CA GLU A 141 4.46 -1.92 -7.06
C GLU A 141 4.48 -3.23 -6.25
N ASP A 142 4.87 -3.18 -4.97
CA ASP A 142 5.00 -4.36 -4.09
C ASP A 142 4.28 -4.19 -2.72
N PRO A 143 2.95 -4.43 -2.65
CA PRO A 143 1.97 -4.39 -3.72
C PRO A 143 1.39 -2.97 -3.90
N ALA A 144 0.61 -2.76 -4.95
CA ALA A 144 -0.29 -1.62 -5.07
C ALA A 144 -1.30 -1.63 -3.91
N GLU A 145 -1.29 -0.58 -3.10
CA GLU A 145 -2.12 -0.46 -1.90
C GLU A 145 -3.51 0.14 -2.23
N ILE A 146 -3.58 1.02 -3.25
CA ILE A 146 -4.83 1.69 -3.65
C ILE A 146 -4.95 1.65 -5.18
N ASN A 147 -6.17 1.39 -5.64
CA ASN A 147 -6.50 1.37 -7.06
C ASN A 147 -6.66 2.80 -7.58
N LEU A 148 -5.94 3.14 -8.64
CA LEU A 148 -5.97 4.43 -9.34
C LEU A 148 -6.64 4.22 -10.72
N PRO A 149 -7.93 4.54 -10.87
CA PRO A 149 -8.61 4.42 -12.17
C PRO A 149 -7.90 5.23 -13.26
N GLY A 150 -7.75 4.65 -14.45
CA GLY A 150 -7.03 5.26 -15.57
C GLY A 150 -5.54 4.90 -15.64
N ILE A 151 -4.98 4.28 -14.59
CA ILE A 151 -3.56 3.91 -14.52
C ILE A 151 -3.39 2.39 -14.56
N ASN A 152 -2.42 1.91 -15.35
CA ASN A 152 -2.09 0.50 -15.47
C ASN A 152 -1.17 0.07 -14.31
N GLN A 153 -1.74 -0.44 -13.20
CA GLN A 153 -0.98 -0.84 -12.02
C GLN A 153 -0.62 -2.33 -12.02
N VAL A 154 0.67 -2.64 -11.92
CA VAL A 154 1.20 -4.01 -11.84
C VAL A 154 1.73 -4.30 -10.44
N ASN A 155 1.17 -5.32 -9.79
CA ASN A 155 1.78 -5.91 -8.60
C ASN A 155 2.95 -6.79 -9.01
N VAL A 156 4.14 -6.55 -8.45
CA VAL A 156 5.26 -7.48 -8.63
C VAL A 156 4.96 -8.79 -7.91
N HIS A 157 5.41 -9.88 -8.50
CA HIS A 157 5.26 -11.23 -7.98
C HIS A 157 6.58 -12.00 -8.14
N PRO A 158 7.57 -11.79 -7.25
CA PRO A 158 8.89 -12.37 -7.38
C PRO A 158 8.91 -13.91 -7.46
N GLN A 159 7.92 -14.58 -6.84
CA GLN A 159 7.80 -16.03 -6.82
C GLN A 159 7.55 -16.65 -8.21
N ILE A 160 7.01 -15.88 -9.15
CA ILE A 160 6.80 -16.30 -10.55
C ILE A 160 7.74 -15.58 -11.52
N GLY A 161 8.77 -14.89 -11.00
CA GLY A 161 9.74 -14.15 -11.81
C GLY A 161 9.25 -12.79 -12.34
N LEU A 162 8.12 -12.27 -11.86
CA LEU A 162 7.65 -10.94 -12.23
C LEU A 162 8.16 -9.89 -11.23
N GLY A 163 9.40 -9.42 -11.39
CA GLY A 163 10.01 -8.39 -10.53
C GLY A 163 9.93 -6.97 -11.11
N PHE A 164 10.51 -6.00 -10.40
CA PHE A 164 10.57 -4.60 -10.85
C PHE A 164 11.32 -4.45 -12.18
N THR A 165 12.45 -5.16 -12.34
CA THR A 165 13.27 -5.08 -13.55
C THR A 165 12.52 -5.63 -14.77
N GLU A 166 11.79 -6.72 -14.60
CA GLU A 166 10.99 -7.34 -15.66
C GLU A 166 9.83 -6.44 -16.07
N CYS A 167 9.10 -5.88 -15.10
CA CYS A 167 8.05 -4.90 -15.35
C CYS A 167 8.59 -3.68 -16.08
N LEU A 168 9.69 -3.08 -15.61
CA LEU A 168 10.29 -1.90 -16.23
C LEU A 168 10.71 -2.17 -17.69
N ARG A 169 11.36 -3.31 -17.95
CA ARG A 169 11.70 -3.73 -19.31
C ARG A 169 10.47 -3.92 -20.18
N ALA A 170 9.37 -4.43 -19.61
CA ALA A 170 8.12 -4.61 -20.34
C ALA A 170 7.48 -3.27 -20.67
N PHE A 171 7.40 -2.34 -19.71
CA PHE A 171 6.81 -1.01 -19.91
C PHE A 171 7.46 -0.26 -21.05
N LEU A 172 8.79 -0.32 -21.21
CA LEU A 172 9.49 0.32 -22.34
C LEU A 172 9.04 -0.18 -23.73
N ARG A 173 8.31 -1.30 -23.82
CA ARG A 173 7.71 -1.84 -25.05
C ARG A 173 6.19 -1.70 -25.09
N GLN A 174 5.61 -0.89 -24.20
CA GLN A 174 4.18 -0.65 -24.09
C GLN A 174 3.81 0.78 -24.46
N ASP A 175 4.71 1.53 -25.11
CA ASP A 175 4.53 2.95 -25.48
C ASP A 175 4.13 3.83 -24.27
N PRO A 176 4.92 3.85 -23.17
CA PRO A 176 4.55 4.54 -21.95
C PRO A 176 4.93 6.03 -22.01
N ASP A 177 4.05 6.89 -21.49
CA ASP A 177 4.35 8.31 -21.25
C ASP A 177 4.93 8.52 -19.85
N VAL A 178 4.40 7.79 -18.85
CA VAL A 178 4.82 7.89 -17.46
C VAL A 178 5.01 6.51 -16.86
N ILE A 179 6.16 6.28 -16.24
CA ILE A 179 6.45 5.05 -15.50
C ILE A 179 6.68 5.38 -14.02
N MET A 180 5.98 4.69 -13.13
CA MET A 180 6.26 4.72 -11.69
C MET A 180 6.82 3.37 -11.22
N VAL A 181 7.94 3.43 -10.50
CA VAL A 181 8.55 2.25 -9.87
C VAL A 181 8.47 2.46 -8.36
N GLY A 182 7.76 1.57 -7.66
CA GLY A 182 7.46 1.73 -6.23
C GLY A 182 8.69 1.76 -5.32
N GLU A 183 9.76 1.07 -5.72
CA GLU A 183 11.06 1.11 -5.04
C GLU A 183 12.21 0.73 -5.98
N ILE A 184 13.42 1.22 -5.69
CA ILE A 184 14.65 0.86 -6.39
C ILE A 184 15.54 0.15 -5.37
N ARG A 185 15.71 -1.17 -5.53
CA ARG A 185 16.47 -2.06 -4.64
C ARG A 185 17.50 -2.88 -5.40
#